data_AF-A0A0R1M1F7-F1
#
_entry.id   AF-A0A0R1M1F7-F1
#
_cell.length_a   1.000
_cell.length_b   1.000
_cell.length_c   1.000
_cell.angle_alpha   90.00
_cell.angle_beta   90.00
_cell.angle_gamma   90.00
#
_symmetry.space_group_name_H-M   'P 1'
#
loop_
_entity.id
_entity.type
_entity.pdbx_description
1 polymer ?
#
loop_
_entity_poly.entity_id
_entity_poly.type
_entity_poly.pdbx_seq_one_letter_code
_entity_poly.pdbx_strand_id
1 'polypeptide(L)'
;MYVDLPENISASYRSAWEEALDNWNKAGIFKLVTITNKDQADIVLTTENKSNTPQAGVAETKMLINPLTGKKVITHAVAKLNTYYLDDYSTERKVNTAEHELGHTMGLEHTTDHPSVMQPQGSNYGIQQYDVQQLKQLYH
;
A
#
# COMPACT_ATOMS: atom_id res chain seq x y z
N MET A 1 -1.17 7.75 -11.36
CA MET A 1 -1.18 6.29 -11.15
C MET A 1 -2.61 5.87 -10.97
N TYR A 2 -3.09 4.92 -11.77
CA TYR A 2 -4.44 4.39 -11.63
C TYR A 2 -4.46 3.24 -10.63
N VAL A 3 -5.42 3.28 -9.72
CA VAL A 3 -5.58 2.29 -8.65
C VAL A 3 -6.94 1.62 -8.79
N ASP A 4 -6.96 0.32 -9.03
CA ASP A 4 -8.20 -0.46 -9.02
C ASP A 4 -8.66 -0.65 -7.57
N LEU A 5 -9.86 -0.16 -7.26
CA LEU A 5 -10.54 -0.41 -6.00
C LEU A 5 -11.92 -1.01 -6.30
N PRO A 6 -12.03 -2.35 -6.37
CA PRO A 6 -13.23 -3.01 -6.86
C PRO A 6 -14.41 -2.84 -5.90
N GLU A 7 -15.62 -2.81 -6.45
CA GLU A 7 -16.85 -2.55 -5.69
C GLU A 7 -17.22 -3.65 -4.68
N ASN A 8 -16.69 -4.86 -4.87
CA ASN A 8 -17.00 -6.03 -4.04
C ASN A 8 -16.20 -6.11 -2.72
N ILE A 9 -15.44 -5.08 -2.37
CA ILE A 9 -14.80 -4.96 -1.05
C ILE A 9 -15.83 -4.43 -0.05
N SER A 10 -15.92 -5.06 1.13
CA SER A 10 -16.84 -4.61 2.18
C SER A 10 -16.57 -3.16 2.61
N ALA A 11 -17.61 -2.46 3.08
CA ALA A 11 -17.54 -1.04 3.37
C ALA A 11 -16.39 -0.65 4.33
N SER A 12 -16.13 -1.43 5.37
CA SER A 12 -15.07 -1.14 6.35
C SER A 12 -13.67 -1.13 5.72
N TYR A 13 -13.36 -2.11 4.87
CA TYR A 13 -12.07 -2.20 4.18
C TYR A 13 -11.97 -1.23 3.00
N ARG A 14 -13.09 -0.94 2.32
CA ARG A 14 -13.15 0.11 1.31
C ARG A 14 -12.80 1.47 1.92
N SER A 15 -13.40 1.82 3.06
CA SER A 15 -13.08 3.07 3.76
C SER A 15 -11.61 3.14 4.19
N ALA A 16 -11.04 2.03 4.68
CA ALA A 16 -9.60 1.99 5.02
C ALA A 16 -8.70 2.25 3.80
N TRP A 17 -9.02 1.64 2.64
CA TRP A 17 -8.29 1.91 1.40
C TRP A 17 -8.44 3.35 0.92
N GLU A 18 -9.67 3.88 0.92
CA GLU A 18 -9.95 5.25 0.49
C GLU A 18 -9.22 6.27 1.36
N GLU A 19 -9.22 6.10 2.69
CA GLU A 19 -8.50 6.97 3.62
C GLU A 19 -6.98 6.90 3.40
N ALA A 20 -6.43 5.70 3.21
CA ALA A 20 -5.00 5.53 2.92
C ALA A 20 -4.60 6.18 1.58
N LEU A 21 -5.43 6.03 0.53
CA LEU A 21 -5.22 6.69 -0.76
C LEU A 21 -5.25 8.21 -0.63
N ASP A 22 -6.19 8.76 0.14
CA ASP A 22 -6.28 10.19 0.40
C ASP A 22 -5.06 10.70 1.17
N ASN A 23 -4.57 9.97 2.16
CA ASN A 23 -3.39 10.36 2.93
C ASN A 23 -2.12 10.33 2.08
N TRP A 24 -1.93 9.31 1.24
CA TRP A 24 -0.83 9.29 0.27
C TRP A 24 -0.94 10.40 -0.79
N ASN A 25 -2.15 10.70 -1.27
CA ASN A 25 -2.38 11.82 -2.19
C ASN A 25 -2.06 13.18 -1.53
N LYS A 26 -2.40 13.37 -0.25
CA LYS A 26 -2.04 14.58 0.52
C LYS A 26 -0.53 14.73 0.69
N ALA A 27 0.21 13.62 0.78
CA ALA A 27 1.68 13.65 0.82
C ALA A 27 2.31 14.14 -0.50
N GLY A 28 1.58 14.05 -1.62
CA GLY A 28 1.86 14.81 -2.85
C GLY A 28 2.99 14.25 -3.73
N ILE A 29 3.45 13.02 -3.50
CA ILE A 29 4.45 12.39 -4.38
C ILE A 29 3.82 11.85 -5.66
N PHE A 30 2.65 11.23 -5.52
CA PHE A 30 1.88 10.70 -6.63
C PHE A 30 0.47 11.30 -6.62
N LYS A 31 -0.16 11.25 -7.79
CA LYS A 31 -1.62 11.35 -7.92
C LYS A 31 -2.18 9.96 -8.14
N LEU A 32 -2.71 9.37 -7.08
CA LEU A 32 -3.43 8.10 -7.07
C LEU A 32 -4.89 8.36 -7.45
N VAL A 33 -5.32 7.76 -8.55
CA VAL A 33 -6.67 7.94 -9.11
C VAL A 33 -7.39 6.61 -9.11
N THR A 34 -8.46 6.53 -8.33
CA THR A 34 -9.25 5.30 -8.20
C THR A 34 -10.06 5.02 -9.47
N ILE A 35 -10.00 3.78 -9.94
CA ILE A 35 -10.81 3.22 -11.02
C ILE A 35 -11.38 1.85 -10.58
N THR A 36 -12.25 1.27 -11.39
CA THR A 36 -12.85 -0.07 -11.17
C THR A 36 -12.52 -1.04 -12.31
N ASN A 37 -11.40 -0.82 -12.99
CA ASN A 37 -10.90 -1.65 -14.08
C ASN A 37 -9.44 -2.05 -13.83
N LYS A 38 -9.25 -3.24 -13.24
CA LYS A 38 -7.94 -3.85 -12.96
C LYS A 38 -6.99 -3.91 -14.16
N ASP A 39 -7.50 -4.05 -15.39
CA ASP A 39 -6.66 -4.23 -16.58
C ASP A 39 -6.02 -2.90 -17.03
N GLN A 40 -6.49 -1.77 -16.48
CA GLN A 40 -5.97 -0.43 -16.71
C GLN A 40 -5.25 0.14 -15.48
N ALA A 41 -5.13 -0.63 -14.39
CA ALA A 41 -4.59 -0.17 -13.13
C ALA A 41 -3.10 -0.49 -12.98
N ASP A 42 -2.37 0.44 -12.37
CA ASP A 42 -0.99 0.26 -11.95
C ASP A 42 -0.93 -0.54 -10.62
N ILE A 43 -1.89 -0.28 -9.73
CA ILE A 43 -2.07 -0.95 -8.43
C ILE A 43 -3.48 -1.55 -8.35
N VAL A 44 -3.59 -2.79 -7.89
CA VAL A 44 -4.86 -3.44 -7.55
C VAL A 44 -4.99 -3.57 -6.05
N LEU A 45 -6.06 -3.00 -5.48
CA LEU A 45 -6.39 -3.12 -4.05
C LEU A 45 -7.45 -4.18 -3.84
N THR A 46 -7.26 -5.03 -2.84
CA THR A 46 -8.23 -6.08 -2.50
C THR A 46 -8.11 -6.49 -1.04
N THR A 47 -8.85 -7.53 -0.68
CA THR A 47 -8.81 -8.17 0.63
C THR A 47 -8.58 -9.67 0.47
N GLU A 48 -8.04 -10.30 1.50
CA GLU A 48 -8.00 -11.76 1.62
C GLU A 48 -8.46 -12.21 3.01
N ASN A 49 -8.66 -13.51 3.18
CA ASN A 49 -8.97 -14.12 4.47
C ASN A 49 -8.10 -15.36 4.64
N LYS A 50 -6.95 -15.20 5.29
CA LYS A 50 -5.96 -16.26 5.47
C LYS A 50 -5.45 -16.31 6.91
N SER A 51 -5.70 -17.43 7.57
CA SER A 51 -5.20 -17.72 8.92
C SER A 51 -3.84 -18.40 8.96
N ASN A 52 -3.34 -18.85 7.79
CA ASN A 52 -2.09 -19.60 7.65
C ASN A 52 -0.86 -18.72 7.37
N THR A 53 -0.96 -17.42 7.63
CA THR A 53 0.11 -16.43 7.46
C THR A 53 0.09 -15.49 8.66
N PRO A 54 1.23 -15.04 9.20
CA PRO A 54 1.23 -14.08 10.30
C PRO A 54 0.92 -12.63 9.85
N GLN A 55 0.65 -12.40 8.57
CA GLN A 55 0.57 -11.07 7.96
C GLN A 55 -0.87 -10.52 7.98
N ALA A 56 -1.04 -9.31 8.52
CA ALA A 56 -2.30 -8.56 8.51
C ALA A 56 -2.56 -7.85 7.15
N GLY A 57 -1.52 -7.69 6.34
CA GLY A 57 -1.57 -7.19 4.98
C GLY A 57 -0.39 -7.73 4.17
N VAL A 58 -0.50 -7.68 2.85
CA VAL A 58 0.61 -8.05 1.95
C VAL A 58 0.54 -7.27 0.64
N ALA A 59 1.70 -6.83 0.17
CA ALA A 59 1.90 -6.26 -1.15
C ALA A 59 2.76 -7.18 -2.03
N GLU A 60 2.28 -7.42 -3.25
CA GLU A 60 2.95 -8.21 -4.28
C GLU A 60 3.27 -7.30 -5.46
N THR A 61 4.55 -7.03 -5.71
CA THR A 61 4.99 -6.17 -6.83
C THR A 61 5.64 -6.98 -7.93
N LYS A 62 5.34 -6.64 -9.18
CA LYS A 62 6.12 -7.05 -10.36
C LYS A 62 6.95 -5.86 -10.83
N MET A 63 8.24 -6.11 -11.03
CA MET A 63 9.18 -5.10 -11.50
C MET A 63 9.83 -5.54 -12.80
N LEU A 64 9.98 -4.59 -13.73
CA LEU A 64 10.93 -4.70 -14.81
C LEU A 64 12.22 -4.01 -14.41
N ILE A 65 13.35 -4.64 -14.74
CA ILE A 65 14.68 -4.07 -14.54
C ILE A 65 15.23 -3.77 -15.93
N ASN A 66 15.60 -2.51 -16.16
CA ASN A 66 16.33 -2.15 -17.36
C ASN A 66 17.75 -2.74 -17.25
N PRO A 67 18.15 -3.68 -18.11
CA PRO A 67 19.43 -4.38 -17.98
C PRO A 67 20.64 -3.49 -18.26
N LEU A 68 20.45 -2.33 -18.92
CA LEU A 68 21.53 -1.40 -19.25
C LEU A 68 21.75 -0.34 -18.17
N THR A 69 20.68 0.10 -17.50
CA THR A 69 20.76 1.18 -16.50
C THR A 69 20.55 0.71 -15.07
N GLY A 70 20.11 -0.54 -14.86
CA GLY A 70 19.70 -1.06 -13.56
C GLY A 70 18.39 -0.45 -13.03
N LYS A 71 17.75 0.47 -13.78
CA LYS A 71 16.53 1.15 -13.34
C LYS A 71 15.38 0.14 -13.18
N LYS A 72 14.79 0.12 -11.98
CA LYS A 72 13.60 -0.68 -11.67
C LYS A 72 12.34 0.13 -11.98
N VAL A 73 11.35 -0.53 -12.57
CA VAL A 73 10.02 0.05 -12.83
C VAL A 73 8.98 -0.97 -12.36
N ILE A 74 8.12 -0.56 -11.43
CA ILE A 74 6.97 -1.36 -11.01
C ILE A 74 5.96 -1.35 -12.17
N THR A 75 5.63 -2.52 -12.69
CA THR A 75 4.69 -2.67 -13.81
C THR A 75 3.32 -3.17 -13.39
N HIS A 76 3.23 -3.77 -12.20
CA HIS A 76 1.98 -4.15 -11.59
C HIS A 76 2.21 -4.32 -10.09
N ALA A 77 1.27 -3.90 -9.27
CA ALA A 77 1.28 -4.18 -7.84
C ALA A 77 -0.11 -4.61 -7.38
N VAL A 78 -0.15 -5.54 -6.42
CA VAL A 78 -1.38 -5.96 -5.75
C VAL A 78 -1.19 -5.80 -4.26
N ALA A 79 -2.08 -5.08 -3.58
CA ALA A 79 -2.10 -4.98 -2.13
C ALA A 79 -3.36 -5.61 -1.55
N LYS A 80 -3.21 -6.38 -0.48
CA LYS A 80 -4.28 -7.17 0.13
C LYS A 80 -4.31 -6.89 1.63
N LEU A 81 -5.48 -6.54 2.15
CA LEU A 81 -5.73 -6.52 3.61
C LEU A 81 -6.28 -7.87 4.05
N ASN A 82 -5.70 -8.46 5.09
CA ASN A 82 -6.10 -9.76 5.59
C ASN A 82 -7.20 -9.62 6.65
N THR A 83 -8.43 -9.87 6.21
CA THR A 83 -9.65 -9.76 7.02
C THR A 83 -9.65 -10.67 8.24
N TYR A 84 -8.97 -11.82 8.17
CA TYR A 84 -8.89 -12.79 9.28
C TYR A 84 -8.31 -12.16 10.56
N TYR A 85 -7.34 -11.24 10.43
CA TYR A 85 -6.74 -10.55 11.57
C TYR A 85 -7.34 -9.17 11.79
N LEU A 86 -7.58 -8.44 10.70
CA LEU A 86 -7.96 -7.04 10.78
C LEU A 86 -9.39 -6.85 11.27
N ASP A 87 -10.28 -7.85 11.18
CA ASP A 87 -11.65 -7.71 11.68
C ASP A 87 -11.70 -7.39 13.18
N ASP A 88 -10.77 -7.93 13.96
CA ASP A 88 -10.62 -7.68 15.40
C ASP A 88 -9.84 -6.40 15.73
N TYR A 89 -9.39 -5.64 14.73
CA TYR A 89 -8.59 -4.43 14.90
C TYR A 89 -9.39 -3.14 14.69
N SER A 90 -8.89 -2.06 15.28
CA SER A 90 -9.47 -0.72 15.14
C SER A 90 -9.44 -0.22 13.70
N THR A 91 -10.30 0.77 13.39
CA THR A 91 -10.30 1.44 12.08
C THR A 91 -8.94 2.04 11.76
N GLU A 92 -8.32 2.75 12.70
CA GLU A 92 -6.98 3.33 12.53
C GLU A 92 -5.93 2.27 12.18
N ARG A 93 -6.01 1.10 12.83
CA ARG A 93 -5.10 -0.02 12.54
C ARG A 93 -5.28 -0.57 11.12
N LYS A 94 -6.52 -0.60 10.60
CA LYS A 94 -6.81 -0.97 9.21
C LYS A 94 -6.24 0.06 8.24
N VAL A 95 -6.42 1.36 8.52
CA VAL A 95 -5.88 2.47 7.71
C VAL A 95 -4.36 2.41 7.69
N ASN A 96 -3.67 2.30 8.83
CA ASN A 96 -2.21 2.22 8.85
C ASN A 96 -1.68 0.98 8.13
N THR A 97 -2.38 -0.15 8.20
CA THR A 97 -2.03 -1.35 7.41
C THR A 97 -2.20 -1.08 5.91
N ALA A 98 -3.29 -0.44 5.51
CA ALA A 98 -3.51 -0.03 4.12
C ALA A 98 -2.43 0.93 3.61
N GLU A 99 -2.07 1.94 4.41
CA GLU A 99 -0.99 2.88 4.08
C GLU A 99 0.35 2.16 3.93
N HIS A 100 0.66 1.20 4.80
CA HIS A 100 1.86 0.37 4.73
C HIS A 100 1.95 -0.43 3.43
N GLU A 101 0.90 -1.17 3.08
CA GLU A 101 0.90 -1.97 1.85
C GLU A 101 0.95 -1.09 0.60
N LEU A 102 0.28 0.07 0.61
CA LEU A 102 0.43 1.06 -0.47
C LEU A 102 1.87 1.56 -0.57
N GLY A 103 2.54 1.81 0.55
CA GLY A 103 3.96 2.16 0.59
C GLY A 103 4.83 1.14 -0.15
N HIS A 104 4.61 -0.15 0.11
CA HIS A 104 5.27 -1.23 -0.64
C HIS A 104 4.95 -1.22 -2.12
N THR A 105 3.69 -0.98 -2.52
CA THR A 105 3.32 -0.89 -3.94
C THR A 105 4.01 0.26 -4.68
N MET A 106 4.45 1.28 -3.94
CA MET A 106 5.21 2.42 -4.44
C MET A 106 6.72 2.26 -4.21
N GLY A 107 7.18 1.08 -3.80
CA GLY A 107 8.60 0.74 -3.72
C GLY A 107 9.29 1.04 -2.40
N LEU A 108 8.56 1.42 -1.35
CA LEU A 108 9.15 1.52 -0.02
C LEU A 108 9.44 0.13 0.56
N GLU A 109 10.61 0.00 1.19
CA GLU A 109 11.00 -1.17 1.97
C GLU A 109 10.77 -0.92 3.46
N HIS A 110 10.85 -1.98 4.28
CA HIS A 110 10.72 -1.84 5.73
C HIS A 110 11.84 -1.00 6.34
N THR A 111 11.48 -0.28 7.41
CA THR A 111 12.43 0.40 8.29
C THR A 111 12.13 0.08 9.75
N THR A 112 13.14 0.12 10.62
CA THR A 112 13.01 -0.30 12.03
C THR A 112 13.63 0.69 13.03
N ASP A 113 14.39 1.68 12.56
CA ASP A 113 15.21 2.55 13.39
C ASP A 113 14.50 3.85 13.80
N HIS A 114 13.32 4.14 13.25
CA HIS A 114 12.53 5.34 13.56
C HIS A 114 11.03 5.13 13.29
N PRO A 115 10.15 6.03 13.77
CA PRO A 115 8.72 6.01 13.44
C PRO A 115 8.50 6.14 11.93
N SER A 116 7.75 5.22 11.35
CA SER A 116 7.46 5.15 9.92
C SER A 116 6.24 4.27 9.70
N VAL A 117 5.46 4.57 8.66
CA VAL A 117 4.39 3.67 8.22
C VAL A 117 4.94 2.30 7.79
N MET A 118 6.20 2.26 7.35
CA MET A 118 6.90 1.07 6.88
C MET A 118 7.56 0.26 8.00
N GLN A 119 7.20 0.50 9.27
CA GLN A 119 7.60 -0.42 10.34
C GLN A 119 6.97 -1.81 10.11
N PRO A 120 7.76 -2.90 10.17
CA PRO A 120 7.27 -4.24 9.83
C PRO A 120 6.25 -4.79 10.82
N GLN A 121 6.20 -4.24 12.04
CA GLN A 121 5.32 -4.72 13.09
C GLN A 121 4.33 -3.64 13.51
N GLY A 122 3.08 -4.06 13.68
CA GLY A 122 2.11 -3.30 14.46
C GLY A 122 1.49 -2.09 13.76
N SER A 123 1.90 -1.73 12.53
CA SER A 123 1.51 -0.51 11.78
C SER A 123 1.00 0.59 12.73
N ASN A 124 1.87 0.91 13.70
CA ASN A 124 1.56 1.76 14.84
C ASN A 124 1.59 3.24 14.45
N TYR A 125 2.14 3.53 13.27
CA TYR A 125 2.31 4.85 12.71
C TYR A 125 1.64 4.87 11.34
N GLY A 126 0.94 5.95 11.03
CA GLY A 126 0.60 6.29 9.66
C GLY A 126 1.78 6.90 8.91
N ILE A 127 1.55 7.43 7.72
CA ILE A 127 2.59 8.05 6.86
C ILE A 127 3.40 9.13 7.61
N GLN A 128 4.72 8.99 7.61
CA GLN A 128 5.68 9.93 8.19
C GLN A 128 6.44 10.72 7.12
N GLN A 129 7.05 11.84 7.52
CA GLN A 129 7.89 12.66 6.63
C GLN A 129 9.04 11.86 6.00
N TYR A 130 9.59 10.89 6.73
CA TYR A 130 10.64 10.01 6.23
C TYR A 130 10.16 9.20 5.01
N ASP A 131 8.98 8.60 5.10
CA ASP A 131 8.38 7.79 4.03
C ASP A 131 8.24 8.60 2.73
N VAL A 132 7.78 9.85 2.87
CA VAL A 132 7.66 10.82 1.79
C VAL A 132 9.02 11.17 1.17
N GLN A 133 10.06 11.34 1.99
CA GLN A 133 11.42 11.61 1.52
C GLN A 133 12.03 10.43 0.78
N GLN A 134 11.80 9.20 1.25
CA GLN A 134 12.25 7.99 0.57
C GLN A 134 11.60 7.84 -0.81
N LEU A 135 10.28 8.08 -0.92
CA LEU A 135 9.62 8.10 -2.23
C LEU A 135 10.17 9.20 -3.15
N LYS A 136 10.49 10.39 -2.63
CA LYS A 136 11.16 11.43 -3.45
C LYS A 136 12.49 10.92 -4.01
N GLN A 137 13.32 10.27 -3.20
CA GLN A 137 14.61 9.73 -3.66
C GLN A 137 14.47 8.64 -4.73
N LEU A 138 13.38 7.87 -4.70
CA LEU A 138 13.12 6.82 -5.68
C LEU A 138 12.65 7.37 -7.04
N TYR A 139 11.93 8.50 -7.04
CA TYR A 139 11.20 8.96 -8.23
C TYR A 139 11.55 10.36 -8.75
N HIS A 140 12.24 11.20 -7.95
CA HIS A 140 12.65 12.56 -8.31
C HIS A 140 14.18 12.72 -8.23
#